data_AF-A0A6N7Q6W2-F1
#
_entry.id   AF-A0A6N7Q6W2-F1
#
_cell.length_a   1.000
_cell.length_b   1.000
_cell.length_c   1.000
_cell.angle_alpha   90.00
_cell.angle_beta   90.00
_cell.angle_gamma   90.00
#
_symmetry.space_group_name_H-M   'P 1'
#
loop_
_entity.id
_entity.type
_entity.pdbx_description
1 polymer ?
#
loop_
_entity_poly.entity_id
_entity_poly.type
_entity_poly.pdbx_seq_one_letter_code
_entity_poly.pdbx_strand_id
1 'polypeptide(L)'
;MDRRWEGLGTRVRSSLRPLLYTNFGRSAVSSDVGTEGDTRKTPPVVMPTEYTHFEGAMALAFDKQMLIVKDETVTPRGIAFLGGGHYILSRPSASSPAWLDSEDFQRQFTIWRDAIGRRHHVFFGYSGKATDTANRIIRYLLSIGVAVRDWQTDFRLAGVILDEIEEAAKTCLGGIFLFSKDDELVSGDATHAAPRDNVVFEAGFFMHAVGRERTLIIREEGTKMPADIGGGIYLPLKDRNNTSTIETQLRKFIETRL
;
A
#
# COMPACT_ATOMS: atom_id res chain seq x y z
N MET A 1 6.19 30.17 -3.45
CA MET A 1 6.43 30.23 -1.99
C MET A 1 5.31 29.48 -1.31
N ASP A 2 5.59 28.37 -0.65
CA ASP A 2 5.25 28.18 0.77
C ASP A 2 5.98 26.92 1.30
N ARG A 3 7.05 27.14 2.07
CA ARG A 3 7.92 26.07 2.64
C ARG A 3 7.22 25.23 3.73
N ARG A 4 5.95 25.53 4.02
CA ARG A 4 5.16 24.82 5.06
C ARG A 4 4.52 23.53 4.55
N TRP A 5 4.26 23.39 3.25
CA TRP A 5 3.78 22.14 2.63
C TRP A 5 4.83 21.03 2.65
N GLU A 6 6.11 21.40 2.48
CA GLU A 6 7.23 20.46 2.61
C GLU A 6 7.30 19.87 4.03
N GLY A 7 6.88 20.63 5.06
CA GLY A 7 6.86 20.24 6.47
C GLY A 7 5.85 19.13 6.82
N LEU A 8 4.66 19.18 6.21
CA LEU A 8 3.64 18.13 6.36
C LEU A 8 4.04 16.85 5.61
N GLY A 9 4.72 16.97 4.48
CA GLY A 9 5.30 15.84 3.73
C GLY A 9 6.59 15.27 4.32
N THR A 10 7.34 16.01 5.13
CA THR A 10 8.63 15.53 5.69
C THR A 10 8.48 14.58 6.87
N ARG A 11 7.36 14.62 7.60
CA ARG A 11 7.05 13.61 8.63
C ARG A 11 6.54 12.28 8.07
N VAL A 12 6.24 12.22 6.77
CA VAL A 12 5.85 11.02 6.02
C VAL A 12 7.00 10.62 5.08
N ARG A 13 8.22 10.52 5.63
CA ARG A 13 9.43 10.09 4.90
C ARG A 13 9.98 8.79 5.48
N SER A 14 9.19 7.73 5.41
CA SER A 14 9.72 6.36 5.47
C SER A 14 8.78 5.44 4.71
N SER A 15 9.31 4.80 3.66
CA SER A 15 8.80 3.60 2.95
C SER A 15 7.33 3.58 2.51
N LEU A 16 6.69 4.72 2.32
CA LEU A 16 5.33 4.83 1.84
C LEU A 16 5.23 6.17 1.11
N ARG A 17 5.00 6.18 -0.21
CA ARG A 17 4.66 7.42 -0.93
C ARG A 17 3.15 7.52 -1.11
N PRO A 18 2.37 8.00 -0.12
CA PRO A 18 1.05 8.53 -0.40
C PRO A 18 1.21 9.78 -1.25
N LEU A 19 0.47 9.86 -2.36
CA LEU A 19 0.44 11.05 -3.21
C LEU A 19 -0.48 12.07 -2.56
N LEU A 20 0.10 13.06 -1.89
CA LEU A 20 -0.61 14.29 -1.54
C LEU A 20 -0.74 15.11 -2.83
N TYR A 21 -1.83 14.91 -3.56
CA TYR A 21 -2.06 15.65 -4.79
C TYR A 21 -2.67 17.02 -4.48
N THR A 22 -1.86 18.07 -4.61
CA THR A 22 -2.28 19.47 -4.50
C THR A 22 -1.90 20.18 -5.79
N ASN A 23 -2.74 20.08 -6.82
CA ASN A 23 -2.57 20.91 -8.00
C ASN A 23 -3.73 21.89 -8.14
N PHE A 24 -3.39 23.18 -8.07
CA PHE A 24 -4.30 24.32 -8.17
C PHE A 24 -4.65 24.67 -9.63
N GLY A 25 -4.51 23.72 -10.55
CA GLY A 25 -4.82 23.90 -11.95
C GLY A 25 -6.32 24.15 -12.13
N ARG A 26 -6.69 25.43 -12.23
CA ARG A 26 -8.03 25.87 -12.61
C ARG A 26 -8.04 26.12 -14.11
N SER A 27 -8.90 25.44 -14.84
CA SER A 27 -9.29 25.89 -16.18
C SER A 27 -10.68 26.53 -16.08
N ALA A 28 -10.78 27.80 -16.45
CA ALA A 28 -12.08 28.47 -16.55
C ALA A 28 -12.66 28.16 -17.93
N VAL A 29 -13.83 27.52 -17.96
CA VAL A 29 -14.57 27.32 -19.20
C VAL A 29 -15.67 28.38 -19.25
N SER A 30 -15.56 29.34 -20.17
CA SER A 30 -16.68 30.22 -20.50
C SER A 30 -17.68 29.43 -21.34
N SER A 31 -18.88 29.20 -20.82
CA SER A 31 -20.00 28.74 -21.65
C SER A 31 -20.75 29.97 -22.15
N ASP A 32 -20.19 30.68 -23.12
CA ASP A 32 -20.93 31.71 -23.85
C ASP A 32 -21.83 31.03 -24.89
N VAL A 33 -23.01 30.61 -24.46
CA VAL A 33 -24.17 30.44 -25.34
C VAL A 33 -25.36 31.11 -24.62
N GLY A 34 -25.41 32.43 -24.68
CA GLY A 34 -26.48 33.24 -24.14
C GLY A 34 -26.90 34.31 -25.13
N THR A 35 -28.11 34.18 -25.68
CA THR A 35 -28.83 35.23 -26.40
C THR A 35 -28.94 36.50 -25.53
N GLU A 36 -28.71 37.66 -26.14
CA GLU A 36 -28.73 38.99 -25.52
C GLU A 36 -29.98 39.20 -24.64
N GLY A 37 -29.79 39.35 -23.32
CA GLY A 37 -30.86 39.80 -22.43
C GLY A 37 -30.75 39.49 -20.93
N ASP A 38 -29.95 38.52 -20.49
CA ASP A 38 -29.86 38.15 -19.06
C ASP A 38 -28.55 38.65 -18.41
N THR A 39 -28.64 39.68 -17.57
CA THR A 39 -27.50 40.27 -16.84
C THR A 39 -27.04 39.48 -15.63
N ARG A 40 -27.57 38.27 -15.39
CA ARG A 40 -26.97 37.34 -14.41
C ARG A 40 -25.87 36.53 -15.08
N LYS A 41 -24.68 37.12 -15.22
CA LYS A 41 -23.47 36.36 -15.59
C LYS A 41 -23.31 35.20 -14.61
N THR A 42 -23.50 33.98 -15.10
CA THR A 42 -23.25 32.77 -14.33
C THR A 42 -21.78 32.79 -13.93
N PRO A 43 -21.42 32.55 -12.66
CA PRO A 43 -20.02 32.53 -12.26
C PRO A 43 -19.27 31.51 -13.12
N PRO A 44 -18.03 31.81 -13.55
CA PRO A 44 -17.28 30.95 -14.47
C PRO A 44 -17.14 29.55 -13.86
N VAL A 45 -17.46 28.53 -14.65
CA VAL A 45 -17.32 27.14 -14.25
C VAL A 45 -15.83 26.82 -14.17
N VAL A 46 -15.36 26.55 -12.95
CA VAL A 46 -13.98 26.14 -12.72
C VAL A 46 -13.90 24.63 -12.80
N MET A 47 -13.06 24.14 -13.71
CA MET A 47 -12.83 22.72 -13.93
C MET A 47 -11.42 22.32 -13.49
N PRO A 48 -11.23 21.07 -13.00
CA PRO A 48 -9.90 20.48 -12.92
C PRO A 48 -9.27 20.44 -14.32
N THR A 49 -7.95 20.61 -14.39
CA THR A 49 -7.24 20.42 -15.67
C THR A 49 -7.29 18.96 -16.14
N GLU A 50 -7.10 18.75 -17.44
CA GLU A 50 -6.95 17.41 -18.00
C GLU A 50 -5.76 16.67 -17.37
N TYR A 51 -4.65 17.35 -17.10
CA TYR A 51 -3.50 16.79 -16.38
C TYR A 51 -3.88 16.26 -15.00
N THR A 52 -4.70 17.01 -14.26
CA THR A 52 -5.23 16.56 -12.96
C THR A 52 -6.08 15.31 -13.10
N HIS A 53 -6.93 15.22 -14.14
CA HIS A 53 -7.68 14.00 -14.41
C HIS A 53 -6.77 12.83 -14.77
N PHE A 54 -5.75 13.03 -15.61
CA PHE A 54 -4.80 11.98 -15.98
C PHE A 54 -4.02 11.46 -14.77
N GLU A 55 -3.48 12.35 -13.95
CA GLU A 55 -2.71 11.96 -12.77
C GLU A 55 -3.57 11.20 -11.75
N GLY A 56 -4.79 11.68 -11.49
CA GLY A 56 -5.70 10.97 -10.60
C GLY A 56 -6.20 9.64 -11.19
N ALA A 57 -6.45 9.57 -12.50
CA ALA A 57 -6.81 8.32 -13.17
C ALA A 57 -5.66 7.29 -13.10
N MET A 58 -4.41 7.73 -13.27
CA MET A 58 -3.23 6.89 -13.12
C MET A 58 -3.07 6.40 -11.67
N ALA A 59 -3.24 7.29 -10.70
CA ALA A 59 -3.21 6.91 -9.29
C ALA A 59 -4.30 5.88 -8.94
N LEU A 60 -5.50 6.00 -9.51
CA LEU A 60 -6.55 4.98 -9.38
C LEU A 60 -6.18 3.66 -10.05
N ALA A 61 -5.63 3.71 -11.27
CA ALA A 61 -5.20 2.51 -11.98
C ALA A 61 -4.11 1.73 -11.22
N PHE A 62 -3.34 2.41 -10.37
CA PHE A 62 -2.32 1.80 -9.50
C PHE A 62 -2.75 1.64 -8.03
N ASP A 63 -4.05 1.70 -7.77
CA ASP A 63 -4.67 1.51 -6.45
C ASP A 63 -4.03 2.37 -5.33
N LYS A 64 -3.64 3.59 -5.70
CA LYS A 64 -3.03 4.54 -4.76
C LYS A 64 -4.13 5.20 -3.94
N GLN A 65 -3.93 5.22 -2.63
CA GLN A 65 -4.78 6.01 -1.75
C GLN A 65 -4.53 7.49 -1.99
N MET A 66 -5.55 8.19 -2.49
CA MET A 66 -5.48 9.63 -2.78
C MET A 66 -6.24 10.44 -1.75
N LEU A 67 -5.68 11.59 -1.39
CA LEU A 67 -6.40 12.71 -0.81
C LEU A 67 -6.50 13.80 -1.87
N ILE A 68 -7.72 14.16 -2.22
CA ILE A 68 -8.01 15.19 -3.23
C ILE A 68 -8.39 16.46 -2.49
N VAL A 69 -7.54 17.47 -2.54
CA VAL A 69 -7.88 18.80 -2.05
C VAL A 69 -8.31 19.64 -3.24
N LYS A 70 -9.62 19.91 -3.34
CA LYS A 70 -10.19 20.76 -4.38
C LYS A 70 -10.61 22.09 -3.80
N ASP A 71 -10.65 23.10 -4.62
CA ASP A 71 -11.35 24.32 -4.25
C ASP A 71 -12.87 24.09 -4.24
N GLU A 72 -13.61 24.78 -3.37
CA GLU A 72 -15.07 24.71 -3.34
C GLU A 72 -15.70 25.11 -4.68
N THR A 73 -15.06 26.04 -5.40
CA THR A 73 -15.49 26.52 -6.72
C THR A 73 -15.28 25.51 -7.84
N VAL A 74 -14.45 24.48 -7.62
CA VAL A 74 -14.19 23.45 -8.62
C VAL A 74 -15.36 22.47 -8.69
N THR A 75 -15.86 22.29 -9.91
CA THR A 75 -16.98 21.39 -10.21
C THR A 75 -16.65 19.93 -9.85
N PRO A 76 -17.56 19.19 -9.18
CA PRO A 76 -17.32 17.80 -8.79
C PRO A 76 -17.50 16.84 -9.98
N ARG A 77 -16.47 16.73 -10.84
CA ARG A 77 -16.43 15.80 -11.99
C ARG A 77 -15.12 15.03 -12.02
N GLY A 78 -15.13 13.89 -12.74
CA GLY A 78 -13.97 13.01 -12.85
C GLY A 78 -13.47 12.58 -11.47
N ILE A 79 -12.19 12.79 -11.21
CA ILE A 79 -11.57 12.45 -9.92
C ILE A 79 -12.11 13.29 -8.75
N ALA A 80 -12.69 14.47 -9.02
CA ALA A 80 -13.24 15.35 -7.99
C ALA A 80 -14.70 15.02 -7.62
N PHE A 81 -15.25 13.94 -8.17
CA PHE A 81 -16.61 13.49 -7.90
C PHE A 81 -16.69 12.68 -6.60
N LEU A 82 -17.60 13.08 -5.70
CA LEU A 82 -17.79 12.46 -4.37
C LEU A 82 -18.20 10.98 -4.43
N GLY A 83 -18.87 10.55 -5.50
CA GLY A 83 -19.27 9.14 -5.66
C GLY A 83 -18.13 8.20 -6.08
N GLY A 84 -16.92 8.71 -6.33
CA GLY A 84 -15.75 7.90 -6.68
C GLY A 84 -15.09 7.18 -5.50
N GLY A 85 -15.59 7.37 -4.27
CA GLY A 85 -15.03 6.74 -3.06
C GLY A 85 -13.69 7.36 -2.60
N HIS A 86 -13.35 8.55 -3.09
CA HIS A 86 -12.12 9.24 -2.74
C HIS A 86 -12.26 10.07 -1.46
N TYR A 87 -11.14 10.28 -0.77
CA TYR A 87 -11.07 11.28 0.29
C TYR A 87 -10.97 12.67 -0.34
N ILE A 88 -12.08 13.42 -0.34
CA ILE A 88 -12.15 14.74 -0.98
C ILE A 88 -12.34 15.82 0.08
N LEU A 89 -11.46 16.81 0.05
CA LEU A 89 -11.49 18.02 0.86
C LEU A 89 -11.83 19.20 -0.02
N SER A 90 -12.85 19.97 0.35
CA SER A 90 -13.15 21.25 -0.29
C SER A 90 -12.54 22.39 0.52
N ARG A 91 -11.59 23.10 -0.08
CA ARG A 91 -10.96 24.29 0.47
C ARG A 91 -11.75 25.53 0.05
N PRO A 92 -12.12 26.42 0.97
CA PRO A 92 -12.74 27.70 0.63
C PRO A 92 -11.85 28.55 -0.29
N SER A 93 -12.44 29.24 -1.26
CA SER A 93 -11.67 29.92 -2.32
C SER A 93 -10.74 31.02 -1.81
N ALA A 94 -11.11 31.67 -0.70
CA ALA A 94 -10.36 32.75 -0.04
C ALA A 94 -9.69 32.31 1.28
N SER A 95 -9.40 31.03 1.47
CA SER A 95 -8.81 30.52 2.71
C SER A 95 -7.33 30.91 2.85
N SER A 96 -6.92 31.39 4.02
CA SER A 96 -5.51 31.48 4.42
C SER A 96 -4.95 30.09 4.81
N PRO A 97 -3.63 29.93 4.96
CA PRO A 97 -3.03 28.68 5.43
C PRO A 97 -3.58 28.18 6.79
N ALA A 98 -4.19 29.05 7.60
CA ALA A 98 -4.84 28.67 8.86
C ALA A 98 -6.03 27.71 8.67
N TRP A 99 -6.57 27.59 7.45
CA TRP A 99 -7.60 26.58 7.13
C TRP A 99 -7.10 25.15 7.36
N LEU A 100 -5.79 24.90 7.27
CA LEU A 100 -5.22 23.59 7.62
C LEU A 100 -5.44 23.24 9.10
N ASP A 101 -5.68 24.22 9.96
CA ASP A 101 -5.97 24.00 11.38
C ASP A 101 -7.48 23.86 11.64
N SER A 102 -8.33 23.94 10.61
CA SER A 102 -9.79 23.78 10.75
C SER A 102 -10.17 22.35 11.14
N GLU A 103 -11.24 22.22 11.93
CA GLU A 103 -11.75 20.90 12.34
C GLU A 103 -12.12 20.01 11.15
N ASP A 104 -12.70 20.60 10.09
CA ASP A 104 -13.09 19.86 8.89
C ASP A 104 -11.88 19.28 8.16
N PHE A 105 -10.82 20.08 7.99
CA PHE A 105 -9.57 19.59 7.40
C PHE A 105 -8.98 18.49 8.28
N GLN A 106 -8.80 18.74 9.58
CA GLN A 106 -8.16 17.82 10.50
C GLN A 106 -8.90 16.48 10.59
N ARG A 107 -10.24 16.51 10.59
CA ARG A 107 -11.08 15.30 10.60
C ARG A 107 -10.87 14.45 9.35
N GLN A 108 -11.06 15.03 8.16
CA GLN A 108 -10.95 14.28 6.90
C GLN A 108 -9.51 13.85 6.61
N PHE A 109 -8.53 14.70 6.92
CA PHE A 109 -7.12 14.36 6.82
C PHE A 109 -6.77 13.19 7.75
N THR A 110 -7.29 13.19 8.98
CA THR A 110 -7.12 12.08 9.92
C THR A 110 -7.74 10.79 9.39
N ILE A 111 -8.97 10.83 8.85
CA ILE A 111 -9.62 9.64 8.27
C ILE A 111 -8.78 9.07 7.12
N TRP A 112 -8.30 9.92 6.20
CA TRP A 112 -7.43 9.50 5.10
C TRP A 112 -6.08 8.96 5.59
N ARG A 113 -5.44 9.66 6.53
CA ARG A 113 -4.17 9.25 7.14
C ARG A 113 -4.31 7.90 7.82
N ASP A 114 -5.39 7.70 8.57
CA ASP A 114 -5.65 6.44 9.27
C ASP A 114 -5.98 5.33 8.27
N ALA A 115 -6.64 5.63 7.14
CA ALA A 115 -6.84 4.67 6.05
C ALA A 115 -5.52 4.27 5.39
N ILE A 116 -4.56 5.18 5.22
CA ILE A 116 -3.19 4.85 4.81
C ILE A 116 -2.51 4.00 5.87
N GLY A 117 -2.61 4.39 7.15
CA GLY A 117 -2.00 3.67 8.27
C GLY A 117 -2.59 2.28 8.52
N ARG A 118 -3.80 2.02 8.02
CA ARG A 118 -4.44 0.69 8.02
C ARG A 118 -3.93 -0.24 6.92
N ARG A 119 -3.15 0.23 5.93
CA ARG A 119 -2.49 -0.68 4.99
C ARG A 119 -1.45 -1.46 5.76
N HIS A 120 -1.55 -2.78 5.73
CA HIS A 120 -0.48 -3.62 6.22
C HIS A 120 0.71 -3.42 5.28
N HIS A 121 1.88 -3.20 5.86
CA HIS A 121 3.10 -3.01 5.07
C HIS A 121 3.44 -4.32 4.36
N VAL A 122 3.24 -5.44 5.05
CA VAL A 122 3.57 -6.76 4.53
C VAL A 122 2.52 -7.79 4.90
N PHE A 123 2.20 -8.63 3.94
CA PHE A 123 1.61 -9.93 4.19
C PHE A 123 2.70 -10.92 4.60
N PHE A 124 2.47 -11.74 5.62
CA PHE A 124 3.44 -12.74 6.06
C PHE A 124 2.87 -14.16 6.00
N GLY A 125 3.26 -14.91 4.95
CA GLY A 125 2.86 -16.28 4.71
C GLY A 125 3.86 -17.29 5.31
N TYR A 126 3.37 -18.26 6.06
CA TYR A 126 4.21 -19.29 6.67
C TYR A 126 3.39 -20.54 7.02
N SER A 127 4.08 -21.68 7.15
CA SER A 127 3.42 -22.93 7.55
C SER A 127 3.16 -22.95 9.06
N GLY A 128 2.05 -23.55 9.47
CA GLY A 128 1.67 -23.60 10.88
C GLY A 128 2.58 -24.40 11.81
N LYS A 129 3.58 -25.12 11.29
CA LYS A 129 4.65 -25.73 12.11
C LYS A 129 5.80 -24.75 12.41
N ALA A 130 5.84 -23.59 11.75
CA ALA A 130 6.85 -22.54 11.91
C ALA A 130 6.36 -21.32 12.72
N THR A 131 5.24 -21.45 13.45
CA THR A 131 4.61 -20.36 14.22
C THR A 131 5.56 -19.66 15.19
N ASP A 132 6.44 -20.42 15.87
CA ASP A 132 7.39 -19.84 16.82
C ASP A 132 8.41 -18.90 16.15
N THR A 133 8.95 -19.33 15.01
CA THR A 133 9.87 -18.54 14.19
C THR A 133 9.13 -17.35 13.56
N ALA A 134 7.92 -17.57 13.08
CA ALA A 134 7.08 -16.52 12.52
C ALA A 134 6.77 -15.42 13.56
N ASN A 135 6.38 -15.79 14.78
CA ASN A 135 6.11 -14.85 15.87
C ASN A 135 7.34 -14.03 16.28
N ARG A 136 8.56 -14.54 16.09
CA ARG A 136 9.80 -13.76 16.31
C ARG A 136 9.98 -12.72 15.20
N ILE A 137 9.77 -13.11 13.95
CA ILE A 137 9.84 -12.20 12.80
C ILE A 137 8.76 -11.13 12.89
N ILE A 138 7.51 -11.48 13.20
CA ILE A 138 6.40 -10.54 13.39
C ILE A 138 6.74 -9.52 14.49
N ARG A 139 7.24 -9.98 15.64
CA ARG A 139 7.65 -9.07 16.73
C ARG A 139 8.73 -8.09 16.30
N TYR A 140 9.72 -8.56 15.53
CA TYR A 140 10.74 -7.68 14.96
C TYR A 140 10.13 -6.66 13.99
N LEU A 141 9.29 -7.08 13.05
CA LEU A 141 8.63 -6.19 12.08
C LEU A 141 7.80 -5.12 12.80
N LEU A 142 7.00 -5.50 13.79
CA LEU A 142 6.23 -4.55 14.61
C LEU A 142 7.14 -3.57 15.36
N SER A 143 8.28 -4.01 15.88
CA SER A 143 9.24 -3.15 16.59
C SER A 143 9.85 -2.06 15.72
N ILE A 144 9.85 -2.25 14.39
CA ILE A 144 10.34 -1.27 13.41
C ILE A 144 9.21 -0.48 12.73
N GLY A 145 7.98 -0.60 13.25
CA GLY A 145 6.79 0.13 12.75
C GLY A 145 6.10 -0.52 11.55
N VAL A 146 6.46 -1.76 11.19
CA VAL A 146 5.88 -2.48 10.06
C VAL A 146 4.64 -3.24 10.54
N ALA A 147 3.46 -2.72 10.19
CA ALA A 147 2.19 -3.45 10.31
C ALA A 147 2.21 -4.71 9.43
N VAL A 148 2.00 -5.87 10.05
CA VAL A 148 1.99 -7.19 9.40
C VAL A 148 0.55 -7.70 9.32
N ARG A 149 0.16 -8.28 8.19
CA ARG A 149 -1.05 -9.11 8.07
C ARG A 149 -0.65 -10.57 8.25
N ASP A 150 -1.14 -11.21 9.29
CA ASP A 150 -0.69 -12.54 9.71
C ASP A 150 -1.55 -13.64 9.10
N TRP A 151 -0.92 -14.50 8.30
CA TRP A 151 -1.56 -15.65 7.67
C TRP A 151 -2.32 -16.54 8.66
N GLN A 152 -1.79 -16.87 9.83
CA GLN A 152 -2.46 -17.86 10.70
C GLN A 152 -3.60 -17.29 11.52
N THR A 153 -3.47 -16.04 11.95
CA THR A 153 -4.43 -15.43 12.88
C THR A 153 -5.62 -14.84 12.12
N ASP A 154 -5.41 -14.33 10.91
CA ASP A 154 -6.44 -13.61 10.15
C ASP A 154 -7.19 -14.48 9.11
N PHE A 155 -6.63 -15.60 8.63
CA PHE A 155 -7.21 -16.42 7.53
C PHE A 155 -8.00 -17.65 8.01
N ARG A 156 -7.97 -17.98 9.31
CA ARG A 156 -8.71 -19.15 9.82
C ARG A 156 -10.21 -18.93 9.95
N LEU A 157 -10.70 -17.72 9.69
CA LEU A 157 -12.06 -17.31 10.08
C LEU A 157 -13.07 -17.20 8.93
N ALA A 158 -12.69 -17.00 7.65
CA ALA A 158 -13.70 -16.87 6.58
C ALA A 158 -13.16 -16.89 5.13
N GLY A 159 -13.12 -18.04 4.45
CA GLY A 159 -13.20 -18.03 2.97
C GLY A 159 -12.47 -19.12 2.19
N VAL A 160 -12.56 -18.98 0.86
CA VAL A 160 -11.73 -19.69 -0.12
C VAL A 160 -10.35 -19.03 -0.07
N ILE A 161 -9.28 -19.81 0.10
CA ILE A 161 -7.88 -19.33 0.26
C ILE A 161 -7.48 -18.28 -0.80
N LEU A 162 -8.01 -18.42 -2.03
CA LEU A 162 -7.75 -17.51 -3.14
C LEU A 162 -8.32 -16.09 -2.91
N ASP A 163 -9.51 -15.97 -2.30
CA ASP A 163 -10.14 -14.68 -2.05
C ASP A 163 -9.35 -13.89 -0.98
N GLU A 164 -8.87 -14.59 0.05
CA GLU A 164 -8.13 -13.97 1.14
C GLU A 164 -6.73 -13.53 0.70
N ILE A 165 -6.05 -14.32 -0.15
CA ILE A 165 -4.75 -13.94 -0.71
C ILE A 165 -4.87 -12.81 -1.75
N GLU A 166 -5.96 -12.78 -2.52
CA GLU A 166 -6.31 -11.67 -3.41
C GLU A 166 -6.52 -10.38 -2.61
N GLU A 167 -7.27 -10.46 -1.51
CA GLU A 167 -7.51 -9.31 -0.63
C GLU A 167 -6.23 -8.84 0.06
N ALA A 168 -5.39 -9.77 0.50
CA ALA A 168 -4.08 -9.44 1.06
C ALA A 168 -3.18 -8.77 0.02
N ALA A 169 -3.18 -9.22 -1.24
CA ALA A 169 -2.41 -8.60 -2.31
C ALA A 169 -2.88 -7.17 -2.65
N LYS A 170 -4.18 -6.88 -2.53
CA LYS A 170 -4.74 -5.51 -2.70
C LYS A 170 -4.38 -4.58 -1.53
N THR A 171 -4.37 -5.13 -0.31
CA THR A 171 -4.25 -4.34 0.92
C THR A 171 -2.82 -4.20 1.43
N CYS A 172 -1.90 -5.07 1.02
CA CYS A 172 -0.50 -5.07 1.43
C CYS A 172 0.44 -4.44 0.39
N LEU A 173 1.54 -3.83 0.83
CA LEU A 173 2.55 -3.26 -0.08
C LEU A 173 3.46 -4.32 -0.69
N GLY A 174 3.61 -5.44 0.00
CA GLY A 174 4.49 -6.54 -0.36
C GLY A 174 4.18 -7.81 0.43
N GLY A 175 4.91 -8.87 0.11
CA GLY A 175 4.79 -10.17 0.75
C GLY A 175 6.12 -10.65 1.33
N ILE A 176 6.07 -11.27 2.49
CA ILE A 176 7.19 -12.03 3.06
C ILE A 176 6.70 -13.46 3.24
N PHE A 177 7.54 -14.44 2.89
CA PHE A 177 7.19 -15.85 2.98
C PHE A 177 8.27 -16.64 3.71
N LEU A 178 7.90 -17.40 4.74
CA LEU A 178 8.83 -18.27 5.46
C LEU A 178 8.77 -19.70 4.90
N PHE A 179 9.84 -20.10 4.23
CA PHE A 179 10.05 -21.45 3.72
C PHE A 179 10.80 -22.27 4.78
N SER A 180 10.03 -22.89 5.67
CA SER A 180 10.49 -23.75 6.75
C SER A 180 10.60 -25.22 6.35
N LYS A 181 11.39 -25.99 7.11
CA LYS A 181 11.57 -27.45 6.95
C LYS A 181 10.38 -28.26 7.46
N ASP A 182 9.19 -27.94 7.01
CA ASP A 182 8.00 -28.42 7.69
C ASP A 182 7.49 -29.75 7.15
N ASP A 183 7.74 -30.07 5.88
CA ASP A 183 7.43 -31.37 5.28
C ASP A 183 8.70 -31.97 4.63
N GLU A 184 8.99 -33.24 4.92
CA GLU A 184 10.10 -33.98 4.32
C GLU A 184 9.72 -34.39 2.89
N LEU A 185 10.50 -33.98 1.88
CA LEU A 185 10.42 -34.63 0.58
C LEU A 185 11.19 -35.94 0.68
N VAL A 186 10.47 -37.06 0.68
CA VAL A 186 11.06 -38.36 0.37
C VAL A 186 11.27 -38.40 -1.14
N SER A 187 12.40 -37.85 -1.59
CA SER A 187 12.92 -38.07 -2.94
C SER A 187 14.29 -38.72 -2.81
N GLY A 188 14.47 -39.85 -3.48
CA GLY A 188 15.53 -40.85 -3.29
C GLY A 188 16.92 -40.32 -2.90
N ASP A 189 17.53 -41.06 -1.97
CA ASP A 189 18.90 -40.99 -1.43
C ASP A 189 19.36 -39.68 -0.76
N ALA A 190 18.54 -38.63 -0.73
CA ALA A 190 18.81 -37.44 0.08
C ALA A 190 17.51 -36.87 0.71
N THR A 191 17.40 -36.94 2.05
CA THR A 191 16.32 -36.29 2.79
C THR A 191 16.49 -34.77 2.68
N HIS A 192 15.64 -34.13 1.89
CA HIS A 192 15.57 -32.68 1.78
C HIS A 192 14.18 -32.25 2.26
N ALA A 193 14.13 -31.30 3.20
CA ALA A 193 12.86 -30.74 3.61
C ALA A 193 12.39 -29.72 2.56
N ALA A 194 11.08 -29.61 2.32
CA ALA A 194 10.50 -28.63 1.42
C ALA A 194 9.57 -27.67 2.16
N PRO A 195 9.42 -26.43 1.65
CA PRO A 195 8.34 -25.58 2.09
C PRO A 195 7.01 -26.23 1.70
N ARG A 196 5.96 -25.97 2.48
CA ARG A 196 4.62 -26.46 2.14
C ARG A 196 4.17 -25.93 0.79
N ASP A 197 3.51 -26.80 0.03
CA ASP A 197 2.98 -26.48 -1.31
C ASP A 197 2.11 -25.21 -1.30
N ASN A 198 1.29 -25.03 -0.26
CA ASN A 198 0.46 -23.83 -0.11
C ASN A 198 1.30 -22.55 0.03
N VAL A 199 2.35 -22.56 0.84
CA VAL A 199 3.22 -21.38 1.05
C VAL A 199 4.00 -21.04 -0.22
N VAL A 200 4.37 -22.04 -1.03
CA VAL A 200 4.99 -21.85 -2.34
C VAL A 200 3.99 -21.24 -3.33
N PHE A 201 2.77 -21.76 -3.38
CA PHE A 201 1.69 -21.24 -4.22
C PHE A 201 1.38 -19.78 -3.85
N GLU A 202 1.22 -19.48 -2.56
CA GLU A 202 0.93 -18.14 -2.07
C GLU A 202 2.07 -17.16 -2.42
N ALA A 203 3.33 -17.58 -2.26
CA ALA A 203 4.48 -16.78 -2.66
C ALA A 203 4.48 -16.49 -4.17
N GLY A 204 4.19 -17.50 -5.00
CA GLY A 204 4.08 -17.34 -6.45
C GLY A 204 2.96 -16.38 -6.85
N PHE A 205 1.79 -16.50 -6.20
CA PHE A 205 0.67 -15.59 -6.39
C PHE A 205 1.03 -14.15 -6.02
N PHE A 206 1.63 -13.92 -4.85
CA PHE A 206 2.06 -12.58 -4.42
C PHE A 206 3.11 -11.97 -5.35
N MET A 207 4.05 -12.78 -5.84
CA MET A 207 5.03 -12.33 -6.84
C MET A 207 4.36 -11.85 -8.13
N HIS A 208 3.29 -12.53 -8.56
CA HIS A 208 2.52 -12.11 -9.73
C HIS A 208 1.68 -10.85 -9.44
N ALA A 209 0.95 -10.83 -8.32
CA ALA A 209 -0.02 -9.78 -8.01
C ALA A 209 0.61 -8.47 -7.55
N VAL A 210 1.65 -8.53 -6.71
CA VAL A 210 2.27 -7.34 -6.09
C VAL A 210 3.63 -7.02 -6.72
N GLY A 211 4.22 -7.97 -7.44
CA GLY A 211 5.51 -7.83 -8.08
C GLY A 211 6.61 -8.61 -7.35
N ARG A 212 7.53 -9.17 -8.13
CA ARG A 212 8.64 -9.98 -7.62
C ARG A 212 9.52 -9.19 -6.67
N GLU A 213 9.82 -7.93 -6.98
CA GLU A 213 10.68 -7.05 -6.19
C GLU A 213 10.10 -6.65 -4.83
N ARG A 214 8.79 -6.83 -4.64
CA ARG A 214 8.07 -6.56 -3.40
C ARG A 214 7.72 -7.84 -2.64
N THR A 215 8.25 -8.97 -3.08
CA THR A 215 8.08 -10.26 -2.42
C THR A 215 9.43 -10.82 -1.96
N LEU A 216 9.54 -11.11 -0.67
CA LEU A 216 10.76 -11.64 -0.04
C LEU A 216 10.52 -13.05 0.48
N ILE A 217 11.47 -13.96 0.21
CA ILE A 217 11.43 -15.31 0.79
C ILE A 217 12.48 -15.42 1.89
N ILE A 218 12.06 -15.78 3.08
CA ILE A 218 12.95 -16.20 4.15
C ILE A 218 13.03 -17.72 4.08
N ARG A 219 14.21 -18.25 3.79
CA ARG A 219 14.42 -19.70 3.59
C ARG A 219 15.20 -20.27 4.75
N GLU A 220 14.60 -21.19 5.49
CA GLU A 220 15.31 -21.98 6.48
C GLU A 220 16.40 -22.84 5.81
N GLU A 221 17.60 -22.83 6.38
CA GLU A 221 18.76 -23.55 5.83
C GLU A 221 18.52 -25.05 5.82
N GLY A 222 18.60 -25.69 4.64
CA GLY A 222 18.29 -27.11 4.44
C GLY A 222 16.86 -27.38 3.96
N THR A 223 16.04 -26.34 3.79
CA THR A 223 14.79 -26.40 3.02
C THR A 223 15.10 -26.26 1.52
N LYS A 224 14.48 -27.01 0.62
CA LYS A 224 14.65 -26.86 -0.84
C LYS A 224 14.03 -25.55 -1.34
N MET A 225 14.72 -24.83 -2.22
CA MET A 225 14.15 -23.68 -2.92
C MET A 225 13.49 -24.17 -4.22
N PRO A 226 12.22 -23.83 -4.50
CA PRO A 226 11.62 -24.07 -5.82
C PRO A 226 12.43 -23.37 -6.91
N ALA A 227 12.78 -24.09 -7.98
CA ALA A 227 13.66 -23.57 -9.04
C ALA A 227 13.06 -22.33 -9.73
N ASP A 228 11.73 -22.30 -9.88
CA ASP A 228 10.98 -21.23 -10.53
C ASP A 228 10.96 -19.91 -9.74
N ILE A 229 11.30 -19.98 -8.43
CA ILE A 229 11.25 -18.85 -7.50
C ILE A 229 12.67 -18.42 -7.06
N GLY A 230 13.70 -19.21 -7.39
CA GLY A 230 15.07 -19.06 -6.89
C GLY A 230 15.89 -17.88 -7.44
N GLY A 231 15.39 -17.15 -8.43
CA GLY A 231 16.15 -16.17 -9.23
C GLY A 231 16.57 -14.85 -8.56
N GLY A 232 16.67 -14.76 -7.23
CA GLY A 232 17.42 -13.66 -6.59
C GLY A 232 16.81 -12.91 -5.40
N ILE A 233 15.79 -13.44 -4.72
CA ILE A 233 15.20 -12.75 -3.55
C ILE A 233 14.90 -13.74 -2.42
N TYR A 234 15.94 -14.34 -1.84
CA TYR A 234 15.78 -15.07 -0.58
C TYR A 234 16.80 -14.68 0.47
N LEU A 235 16.36 -14.65 1.73
CA LEU A 235 17.18 -14.48 2.92
C LEU A 235 17.36 -15.84 3.59
N PRO A 236 18.60 -16.34 3.73
CA PRO A 236 18.84 -17.60 4.43
C PRO A 236 18.68 -17.42 5.94
N LEU A 237 17.82 -18.21 6.55
CA LEU A 237 17.65 -18.34 7.99
C LEU A 237 18.39 -19.60 8.46
N LYS A 238 19.57 -19.42 9.05
CA LYS A 238 20.43 -20.54 9.49
C LYS A 238 19.85 -21.32 10.66
N ASP A 239 19.28 -20.59 11.62
CA ASP A 239 18.71 -21.15 12.83
C ASP A 239 17.30 -20.61 13.05
N ARG A 240 16.31 -21.51 13.05
CA ARG A 240 14.90 -21.16 13.29
C ARG A 240 14.63 -20.54 14.67
N ASN A 241 15.54 -20.73 15.62
CA ASN A 241 15.47 -20.15 16.96
C ASN A 241 16.12 -18.77 17.06
N ASN A 242 16.92 -18.38 16.06
CA ASN A 242 17.66 -17.12 16.04
C ASN A 242 17.45 -16.32 14.75
N THR A 243 16.46 -15.43 14.79
CA THR A 243 16.08 -14.55 13.68
C THR A 243 16.95 -13.30 13.56
N SER A 244 17.81 -13.00 14.53
CA SER A 244 18.65 -11.78 14.53
C SER A 244 19.56 -11.67 13.30
N THR A 245 19.94 -12.82 12.75
CA THR A 245 20.80 -12.94 11.56
C THR A 245 20.19 -12.34 10.30
N ILE A 246 18.86 -12.32 10.18
CA ILE A 246 18.14 -11.83 8.99
C ILE A 246 17.57 -10.41 9.17
N GLU A 247 17.55 -9.88 10.40
CA GLU A 247 16.92 -8.60 10.74
C GLU A 247 17.45 -7.43 9.91
N THR A 248 18.77 -7.32 9.76
CA THR A 248 19.39 -6.24 8.98
C THR A 248 18.97 -6.27 7.51
N GLN A 249 18.93 -7.47 6.91
CA GLN A 249 18.54 -7.64 5.52
C GLN A 249 17.03 -7.46 5.32
N LEU A 250 16.24 -7.89 6.30
CA LEU A 250 14.80 -7.70 6.34
C LEU A 250 14.45 -6.21 6.40
N ARG A 251 15.08 -5.44 7.30
CA ARG A 251 14.95 -3.98 7.35
C ARG A 251 15.31 -3.34 6.01
N LYS A 252 16.44 -3.72 5.41
CA LYS A 252 16.85 -3.19 4.11
C LYS A 252 15.82 -3.47 3.03
N PHE A 253 15.22 -4.64 3.01
CA PHE A 253 14.13 -4.96 2.08
C PHE A 253 12.94 -4.02 2.28
N ILE A 254 12.46 -3.86 3.51
CA ILE A 254 11.36 -2.93 3.83
C ILE A 254 11.68 -1.50 3.36
N GLU A 255 12.85 -0.98 3.68
CA GLU A 255 13.23 0.41 3.38
C GLU A 255 13.48 0.69 1.89
N THR A 256 13.86 -0.33 1.11
CA THR A 256 14.25 -0.16 -0.31
C THR A 256 13.19 -0.60 -1.29
N ARG A 257 12.29 -1.51 -0.89
CA ARG A 257 11.32 -2.15 -1.80
C ARG A 257 9.87 -1.83 -1.49
N LEU A 258 9.56 -1.42 -0.25
CA LEU A 258 8.21 -1.06 0.18
C LEU A 258 8.12 0.46 0.42
#